data_AF-A0A662XKU4-F1
#
_entry.id   AF-A0A662XKU4-F1
#
_cell.length_a   1.000
_cell.length_b   1.000
_cell.length_c   1.000
_cell.angle_alpha   90.00
_cell.angle_beta   90.00
_cell.angle_gamma   90.00
#
_symmetry.space_group_name_H-M   'P 1'
#
loop_
_entity.id
_entity.type
_entity.pdbx_description
1 polymer ?
#
loop_
_entity_poly.entity_id
_entity_poly.type
_entity_poly.pdbx_seq_one_letter_code
_entity_poly.pdbx_strand_id
1 'polypeptide(L)'
;MATSSRIDVCEGEGPHCTQPARAVLEPSVVGRLRKVLHERVTETVSSVCGAFELELERAAQPPPSLIAADAEGYDVYNDCCQRLVAYIATNMITSPHFAQQMDRIILACHSNMSKQTMHKIQQKELGLEKVNTKLEKQKRRLAETMRDGRKGRHQVFNSVLKHEREIAQLERKCANEGDHLAFLNRVRRVFWDDLNAIGVHEEDDEADGFPDFVSHYVTE
;
A
#
# COMPACT_ATOMS: atom_id res chain seq x y z
N MET A 1 -45.47 -87.52 45.25
CA MET A 1 -45.13 -88.95 45.37
C MET A 1 -45.23 -89.57 43.98
N ALA A 2 -44.15 -90.26 43.55
CA ALA A 2 -44.01 -91.16 42.38
C ALA A 2 -44.22 -90.54 40.97
N THR A 3 -43.45 -90.77 39.89
CA THR A 3 -42.23 -91.53 39.50
C THR A 3 -41.94 -91.03 38.06
N SER A 4 -40.79 -90.48 37.65
CA SER A 4 -39.47 -91.06 37.31
C SER A 4 -39.46 -92.28 36.35
N SER A 5 -39.15 -92.04 35.07
CA SER A 5 -38.08 -92.71 34.30
C SER A 5 -37.72 -91.86 33.07
N ARG A 6 -36.54 -91.23 33.03
CA ARG A 6 -35.22 -91.74 32.58
C ARG A 6 -35.16 -92.02 31.08
N ILE A 7 -34.62 -91.05 30.34
CA ILE A 7 -34.00 -91.23 29.04
C ILE A 7 -32.57 -90.69 29.20
N ASP A 8 -31.61 -91.53 28.84
CA ASP A 8 -30.18 -91.29 28.99
C ASP A 8 -29.66 -90.16 28.10
N VAL A 9 -28.66 -89.47 28.64
CA VAL A 9 -27.90 -88.39 28.03
C VAL A 9 -26.80 -89.01 27.17
N CYS A 10 -26.77 -88.67 25.89
CA CYS A 10 -25.58 -88.78 25.06
C CYS A 10 -25.00 -87.37 24.88
N GLU A 11 -23.85 -87.10 25.49
CA GLU A 11 -23.02 -85.94 25.17
C GLU A 11 -22.41 -86.14 23.78
N GLY A 12 -22.53 -85.12 22.92
CA GLY A 12 -21.90 -85.05 21.61
C GLY A 12 -21.62 -83.59 21.28
N GLU A 13 -20.34 -83.24 21.32
CA GLU A 13 -19.78 -81.90 21.11
C GLU A 13 -20.29 -81.23 19.82
N GLY A 14 -20.70 -79.95 19.92
CA GLY A 14 -20.90 -79.08 18.75
C GLY A 14 -19.54 -78.76 18.09
N PRO A 15 -19.50 -78.37 16.80
CA PRO A 15 -19.68 -76.94 16.51
C PRO A 15 -20.24 -76.62 15.09
N HIS A 16 -20.83 -75.43 14.91
CA HIS A 16 -20.29 -74.34 14.08
C HIS A 16 -21.38 -73.38 13.58
N CYS A 17 -21.18 -72.11 13.95
CA CYS A 17 -21.82 -70.94 13.36
C CYS A 17 -21.68 -70.93 11.83
N THR A 18 -22.79 -70.68 11.16
CA THR A 18 -22.84 -70.06 9.84
C THR A 18 -22.24 -68.65 9.94
N GLN A 19 -21.04 -68.46 9.40
CA GLN A 19 -20.49 -67.14 9.08
C GLN A 19 -20.37 -67.00 7.55
N PRO A 20 -20.64 -65.79 7.00
CA PRO A 20 -20.61 -65.55 5.58
C PRO A 20 -19.17 -65.59 5.06
N ALA A 21 -19.04 -66.09 3.83
CA ALA A 21 -17.79 -66.20 3.09
C ALA A 21 -17.00 -64.89 3.13
N ARG A 22 -15.86 -64.90 3.85
CA ARG A 22 -14.77 -63.96 3.59
C ARG A 22 -14.25 -64.27 2.19
N ALA A 23 -14.60 -63.42 1.23
CA ALA A 23 -13.91 -63.37 -0.05
C ALA A 23 -12.44 -63.00 0.22
N VAL A 24 -11.59 -64.02 0.22
CA VAL A 24 -10.14 -63.84 0.18
C VAL A 24 -9.84 -63.26 -1.19
N LEU A 25 -9.65 -61.94 -1.25
CA LEU A 25 -9.13 -61.28 -2.44
C LEU A 25 -7.66 -61.66 -2.58
N GLU A 26 -7.38 -62.42 -3.63
CA GLU A 26 -6.04 -62.83 -4.10
C GLU A 26 -5.00 -61.70 -3.96
N PRO A 27 -3.80 -61.95 -3.38
CA PRO A 27 -2.73 -60.96 -3.14
C PRO A 27 -2.37 -60.10 -4.36
N SER A 28 -2.59 -60.66 -5.55
CA SER A 28 -2.41 -60.05 -6.87
C SER A 28 -3.30 -58.83 -7.12
N VAL A 29 -4.55 -58.84 -6.64
CA VAL A 29 -5.51 -57.73 -6.83
C VAL A 29 -5.16 -56.55 -5.92
N VAL A 30 -4.83 -56.84 -4.65
CA VAL A 30 -4.44 -55.82 -3.67
C VAL A 30 -3.12 -55.14 -4.08
N GLY A 31 -2.16 -55.91 -4.60
CA GLY A 31 -0.91 -55.37 -5.14
C GLY A 31 -1.13 -54.41 -6.32
N ARG A 32 -2.02 -54.77 -7.25
CA ARG A 32 -2.41 -53.88 -8.36
C ARG A 32 -3.10 -52.62 -7.87
N LEU A 33 -4.04 -52.74 -6.95
CA LEU A 33 -4.76 -51.59 -6.40
C LEU A 33 -3.82 -50.62 -5.67
N ARG A 34 -2.88 -51.15 -4.89
CA ARG A 34 -1.86 -50.35 -4.19
C ARG A 34 -0.96 -49.60 -5.18
N LYS A 35 -0.59 -50.23 -6.29
CA LYS A 35 0.20 -49.58 -7.34
C LYS A 35 -0.56 -48.43 -8.01
N VAL A 36 -1.79 -48.66 -8.43
CA VAL A 36 -2.64 -47.63 -9.06
C VAL A 36 -2.92 -46.47 -8.11
N LEU A 37 -3.18 -46.77 -6.84
CA LEU A 37 -3.38 -45.74 -5.81
C LEU A 37 -2.12 -44.91 -5.64
N HIS A 38 -0.95 -45.54 -5.54
CA HIS A 38 0.32 -44.83 -5.40
C HIS A 38 0.60 -43.94 -6.62
N GLU A 39 0.41 -44.45 -7.84
CA GLU A 39 0.58 -43.66 -9.07
C GLU A 39 -0.33 -42.42 -9.07
N ARG A 40 -1.63 -42.58 -8.75
CA ARG A 40 -2.56 -41.45 -8.73
C ARG A 40 -2.29 -40.45 -7.60
N VAL A 41 -1.89 -40.92 -6.43
CA VAL A 41 -1.52 -40.04 -5.31
C VAL A 41 -0.27 -39.24 -5.68
N THR A 42 0.76 -39.89 -6.23
CA THR A 42 1.97 -39.21 -6.69
C THR A 42 1.65 -38.19 -7.77
N GLU A 43 0.87 -38.56 -8.79
CA GLU A 43 0.45 -37.65 -9.87
C GLU A 43 -0.31 -36.43 -9.33
N THR A 44 -1.27 -36.65 -8.43
CA THR A 44 -2.06 -35.57 -7.83
C THR A 44 -1.20 -34.64 -6.99
N VAL A 45 -0.33 -35.19 -6.13
CA VAL A 45 0.57 -34.38 -5.29
C VAL A 45 1.55 -33.59 -6.15
N SER A 46 2.15 -34.21 -7.17
CA SER A 46 3.04 -33.51 -8.10
C SER A 46 2.32 -32.40 -8.85
N SER A 47 1.08 -32.61 -9.28
CA SER A 47 0.28 -31.58 -9.93
C SER A 47 -0.02 -30.40 -9.00
N VAL A 48 -0.36 -30.67 -7.72
CA VAL A 48 -0.69 -29.61 -6.75
C VAL A 48 0.58 -28.84 -6.36
N CYS A 49 1.71 -29.52 -6.15
CA CYS A 49 2.99 -28.88 -5.90
C CYS A 49 3.42 -27.99 -7.08
N GLY A 50 3.31 -28.49 -8.32
CA GLY A 50 3.63 -27.69 -9.51
C GLY A 50 2.72 -26.48 -9.69
N ALA A 51 1.42 -26.62 -9.41
CA ALA A 51 0.49 -25.50 -9.43
C ALA A 51 0.82 -24.45 -8.35
N PHE A 52 1.18 -24.90 -7.15
CA PHE A 52 1.57 -24.03 -6.05
C PHE A 52 2.90 -23.31 -6.31
N GLU A 53 3.91 -24.00 -6.84
CA GLU A 53 5.19 -23.39 -7.26
C GLU A 53 4.96 -22.30 -8.31
N LEU A 54 4.11 -22.56 -9.30
CA LEU A 54 3.79 -21.60 -10.35
C LEU A 54 3.05 -20.36 -9.81
N GLU A 55 2.20 -20.54 -8.79
CA GLU A 55 1.52 -19.45 -8.10
C GLU A 55 2.48 -18.65 -7.21
N LEU A 56 3.45 -19.32 -6.58
CA LEU A 56 4.51 -18.70 -5.78
C LEU A 56 5.48 -17.89 -6.65
N GLU A 57 5.89 -18.42 -7.81
CA GLU A 57 6.69 -17.70 -8.80
C GLU A 57 5.97 -16.47 -9.35
N ARG A 58 4.65 -16.60 -9.60
CA ARG A 58 3.81 -15.48 -10.02
C ARG A 58 3.69 -14.39 -8.95
N ALA A 59 3.61 -14.78 -7.68
CA ALA A 59 3.58 -13.85 -6.54
C ALA A 59 4.96 -13.22 -6.24
N ALA A 60 6.05 -13.91 -6.60
CA ALA A 60 7.42 -13.44 -6.44
C ALA A 60 7.89 -12.52 -7.58
N GLN A 61 7.12 -12.41 -8.68
CA GLN A 61 7.40 -11.41 -9.71
C GLN A 61 7.31 -10.00 -9.07
N PRO A 62 8.35 -9.16 -9.21
CA PRO A 62 8.28 -7.79 -8.74
C PRO A 62 7.10 -7.10 -9.43
N PRO A 63 6.27 -6.33 -8.68
CA PRO A 63 5.18 -5.60 -9.30
C PRO A 63 5.75 -4.74 -10.44
N PRO A 64 5.09 -4.70 -11.61
CA PRO A 64 5.43 -3.75 -12.65
C PRO A 64 5.53 -2.38 -11.99
N SER A 65 6.69 -1.74 -12.14
CA SER A 65 7.05 -0.46 -11.56
C SER A 65 5.82 0.43 -11.43
N LEU A 66 5.29 0.60 -10.22
CA LEU A 66 4.08 1.39 -9.92
C LEU A 66 4.33 2.92 -10.09
N ILE A 67 5.22 3.29 -11.00
CA ILE A 67 5.72 4.65 -11.22
C ILE A 67 5.75 4.96 -12.73
N ALA A 68 4.75 4.48 -13.48
CA ALA A 68 4.39 5.10 -14.75
C ALA A 68 3.07 5.85 -14.52
N ALA A 69 3.12 7.17 -14.69
CA ALA A 69 1.99 8.07 -14.56
C ALA A 69 1.12 8.03 -15.84
N ASP A 70 0.66 6.84 -16.22
CA ASP A 70 -0.33 6.59 -17.26
C ASP A 70 -1.61 5.99 -16.65
N ALA A 71 -2.75 6.26 -17.29
CA ALA A 71 -4.06 5.82 -16.81
C ALA A 71 -4.13 4.29 -16.63
N GLU A 72 -3.35 3.54 -17.42
CA GLU A 72 -3.24 2.08 -17.34
C GLU A 72 -2.55 1.59 -16.05
N GLY A 73 -1.61 2.37 -15.50
CA GLY A 73 -0.94 2.05 -14.24
C GLY A 73 -1.86 2.18 -13.02
N TYR A 74 -2.82 3.11 -13.05
CA TYR A 74 -3.80 3.28 -11.98
C TYR A 74 -4.79 2.13 -11.93
N ASP A 75 -5.35 1.73 -13.08
CA ASP A 75 -6.36 0.68 -13.13
C ASP A 75 -5.79 -0.64 -12.59
N VAL A 76 -4.54 -0.96 -12.95
CA VAL A 76 -3.83 -2.14 -12.40
C VAL A 76 -3.58 -2.02 -10.90
N TYR A 77 -3.14 -0.85 -10.42
CA TYR A 77 -2.94 -0.60 -8.98
C TYR A 77 -4.25 -0.74 -8.20
N ASN A 78 -5.31 -0.09 -8.68
CA ASN A 78 -6.63 -0.11 -8.08
C ASN A 78 -7.19 -1.54 -8.06
N ASP A 79 -7.14 -2.28 -9.16
CA ASP A 79 -7.58 -3.66 -9.22
C ASP A 79 -6.83 -4.57 -8.24
N CYS A 80 -5.51 -4.40 -8.10
CA CYS A 80 -4.72 -5.13 -7.12
C CYS A 80 -5.17 -4.83 -5.69
N CYS A 81 -5.35 -3.55 -5.35
CA CYS A 81 -5.81 -3.12 -4.04
C CYS A 81 -7.23 -3.62 -3.74
N GLN A 82 -8.14 -3.54 -4.72
CA GLN A 82 -9.52 -4.01 -4.58
C GLN A 82 -9.58 -5.52 -4.32
N ARG A 83 -8.75 -6.30 -5.03
CA ARG A 83 -8.65 -7.75 -4.78
C ARG A 83 -8.17 -8.06 -3.36
N LEU A 84 -7.20 -7.30 -2.85
CA LEU A 84 -6.73 -7.45 -1.48
C LEU A 84 -7.82 -7.10 -0.46
N VAL A 85 -8.52 -5.98 -0.66
CA VAL A 85 -9.64 -5.56 0.22
C VAL A 85 -10.74 -6.63 0.24
N ALA A 86 -11.13 -7.14 -0.93
CA ALA A 86 -12.14 -8.19 -1.04
C ALA A 86 -11.71 -9.49 -0.35
N TYR A 87 -10.44 -9.87 -0.50
CA TYR A 87 -9.89 -11.03 0.19
C TYR A 87 -9.95 -10.88 1.71
N ILE A 88 -9.50 -9.74 2.25
CA ILE A 88 -9.53 -9.46 3.69
C ILE A 88 -10.97 -9.44 4.20
N ALA A 89 -11.87 -8.74 3.51
CA ALA A 89 -13.28 -8.64 3.90
C ALA A 89 -14.00 -10.00 3.93
N THR A 90 -13.60 -10.94 3.06
CA THR A 90 -14.21 -12.27 2.98
C THR A 90 -13.61 -13.27 3.97
N ASN A 91 -12.32 -13.14 4.28
CA ASN A 91 -11.57 -14.15 5.04
C ASN A 91 -11.24 -13.72 6.48
N MET A 92 -11.50 -12.47 6.85
CA MET A 92 -11.19 -11.92 8.18
C MET A 92 -12.41 -11.24 8.78
N ILE A 93 -12.48 -11.24 10.12
CA ILE A 93 -13.44 -10.39 10.85
C ILE A 93 -12.95 -8.95 10.74
N THR A 94 -13.67 -8.13 9.99
CA THR A 94 -13.33 -6.73 9.74
C THR A 94 -14.29 -5.78 10.46
N SER A 95 -13.86 -4.53 10.64
CA SER A 95 -14.73 -3.48 11.16
C SER A 95 -15.89 -3.17 10.19
N PRO A 96 -17.04 -2.69 10.68
CA PRO A 96 -18.05 -2.10 9.82
C PRO A 96 -17.43 -1.02 8.93
N HIS A 97 -17.82 -0.97 7.66
CA HIS A 97 -17.30 -0.04 6.64
C HIS A 97 -15.83 -0.25 6.23
N PHE A 98 -15.16 -1.33 6.62
CA PHE A 98 -13.75 -1.62 6.24
C PHE A 98 -13.47 -1.40 4.75
N ALA A 99 -14.26 -2.02 3.85
CA ALA A 99 -14.06 -1.87 2.41
C ALA A 99 -14.15 -0.41 1.94
N GLN A 100 -15.14 0.32 2.47
CA GLN A 100 -15.36 1.73 2.14
C GLN A 100 -14.24 2.63 2.68
N GLN A 101 -13.63 2.28 3.82
CA GLN A 101 -12.45 2.98 4.35
C GLN A 101 -11.23 2.70 3.48
N MET A 102 -11.02 1.44 3.08
CA MET A 102 -9.91 1.07 2.20
C MET A 102 -10.02 1.71 0.82
N ASP A 103 -11.22 1.79 0.22
CA ASP A 103 -11.45 2.49 -1.07
C ASP A 103 -10.93 3.93 -1.03
N ARG A 104 -11.22 4.63 0.06
CA ARG A 104 -10.80 6.02 0.25
C ARG A 104 -9.28 6.13 0.49
N ILE A 105 -8.68 5.18 1.21
CA ILE A 105 -7.22 5.09 1.38
C ILE A 105 -6.53 4.83 0.02
N ILE A 106 -7.02 3.87 -0.75
CA ILE A 106 -6.48 3.54 -2.08
C ILE A 106 -6.53 4.77 -3.00
N LEU A 107 -7.63 5.51 -2.98
CA LEU A 107 -7.78 6.76 -3.72
C LEU A 107 -6.78 7.83 -3.25
N ALA A 108 -6.62 8.01 -1.94
CA ALA A 108 -5.67 8.97 -1.37
C ALA A 108 -4.21 8.58 -1.70
N CYS A 109 -3.85 7.30 -1.64
CA CYS A 109 -2.52 6.81 -1.99
C CYS A 109 -2.17 7.02 -3.46
N HIS A 110 -3.15 6.90 -4.36
CA HIS A 110 -2.92 7.15 -5.78
C HIS A 110 -2.86 8.64 -6.15
N SER A 111 -3.37 9.51 -5.28
CA SER A 111 -3.11 10.93 -5.45
C SER A 111 -1.61 11.17 -5.24
N ASN A 112 -0.84 11.16 -6.34
CA ASN A 112 0.57 11.56 -6.46
C ASN A 112 0.86 12.98 -5.93
N MET A 113 -0.17 13.62 -5.37
CA MET A 113 -0.18 14.94 -4.82
C MET A 113 0.64 15.05 -3.54
N SER A 114 0.61 14.12 -2.58
CA SER A 114 1.17 14.42 -1.24
C SER A 114 2.67 14.74 -1.27
N LYS A 115 3.54 13.80 -1.68
CA LYS A 115 5.00 14.02 -1.63
C LYS A 115 5.48 15.04 -2.67
N GLN A 116 5.04 14.92 -3.92
CA GLN A 116 5.51 15.80 -4.99
C GLN A 116 5.00 17.23 -4.85
N THR A 117 3.73 17.42 -4.44
CA THR A 117 3.16 18.76 -4.21
C THR A 117 3.77 19.40 -2.97
N MET A 118 3.98 18.65 -1.88
CA MET A 118 4.65 19.18 -0.69
C MET A 118 6.08 19.62 -0.99
N HIS A 119 6.86 18.82 -1.73
CA HIS A 119 8.19 19.22 -2.18
C HIS A 119 8.15 20.48 -3.07
N LYS A 120 7.18 20.56 -4.00
CA LYS A 120 6.98 21.76 -4.84
C LYS A 120 6.60 22.99 -4.00
N ILE A 121 5.76 22.84 -2.98
CA ILE A 121 5.38 23.91 -2.04
C ILE A 121 6.63 24.44 -1.34
N GLN A 122 7.42 23.57 -0.71
CA GLN A 122 8.65 23.95 -0.02
C GLN A 122 9.64 24.67 -0.95
N GLN A 123 9.81 24.15 -2.17
CA GLN A 123 10.67 24.78 -3.18
C GLN A 123 10.16 26.18 -3.56
N LYS A 124 8.84 26.36 -3.66
CA LYS A 124 8.21 27.63 -4.02
C LYS A 124 8.27 28.64 -2.87
N GLU A 125 8.07 28.22 -1.63
CA GLU A 125 8.25 29.04 -0.43
C GLU A 125 9.68 29.59 -0.35
N LEU A 126 10.68 28.71 -0.49
CA LEU A 126 12.08 29.11 -0.53
C LEU A 126 12.38 30.06 -1.70
N GLY A 127 11.77 29.80 -2.86
CA GLY A 127 11.87 30.66 -4.04
C GLY A 127 11.34 32.06 -3.75
N LEU A 128 10.14 32.16 -3.16
CA LEU A 128 9.48 33.41 -2.82
C LEU A 128 10.28 34.20 -1.79
N GLU A 129 10.80 33.56 -0.75
CA GLU A 129 11.67 34.19 0.25
C GLU A 129 12.94 34.78 -0.40
N LYS A 130 13.57 34.04 -1.31
CA LYS A 130 14.74 34.53 -2.07
C LYS A 130 14.42 35.73 -2.95
N VAL A 131 13.22 35.82 -3.54
CA VAL A 131 12.82 37.00 -4.32
C VAL A 131 12.50 38.17 -3.38
N ASN A 132 11.80 37.92 -2.28
CA ASN A 132 11.42 38.95 -1.31
C ASN A 132 12.64 39.60 -0.65
N THR A 133 13.62 38.80 -0.23
CA THR A 133 14.90 39.32 0.32
C THR A 133 15.67 40.18 -0.69
N LYS A 134 15.67 39.81 -1.98
CA LYS A 134 16.25 40.64 -3.05
C LYS A 134 15.49 41.94 -3.26
N LEU A 135 14.16 41.89 -3.23
CA LEU A 135 13.28 43.05 -3.37
C LEU A 135 13.56 44.07 -2.25
N GLU A 136 13.59 43.61 -1.00
CA GLU A 136 13.87 44.47 0.16
C GLU A 136 15.29 45.04 0.16
N LYS A 137 16.28 44.27 -0.34
CA LYS A 137 17.64 44.79 -0.55
C LYS A 137 17.67 45.88 -1.62
N GLN A 138 16.93 45.73 -2.70
CA GLN A 138 16.87 46.75 -3.76
C GLN A 138 16.12 48.00 -3.34
N LYS A 139 15.01 47.86 -2.60
CA LYS A 139 14.30 49.00 -1.98
C LYS A 139 15.22 49.81 -1.06
N ARG A 140 16.05 49.13 -0.25
CA ARG A 140 17.06 49.79 0.59
C ARG A 140 18.11 50.55 -0.23
N ARG A 141 18.65 49.94 -1.29
CA ARG A 141 19.62 50.58 -2.20
C ARG A 141 19.06 51.82 -2.90
N LEU A 142 17.79 51.77 -3.29
CA LEU A 142 17.08 52.93 -3.84
C LEU A 142 16.99 54.05 -2.80
N ALA A 143 16.58 53.73 -1.58
CA ALA A 143 16.48 54.70 -0.48
C ALA A 143 17.84 55.30 -0.06
N GLU A 144 18.93 54.56 -0.19
CA GLU A 144 20.31 55.05 0.00
C GLU A 144 20.73 55.98 -1.12
N THR A 145 20.45 55.61 -2.38
CA THR A 145 20.78 56.42 -3.56
C THR A 145 20.07 57.77 -3.53
N MET A 146 18.84 57.82 -3.01
CA MET A 146 18.06 59.05 -2.84
C MET A 146 18.59 59.94 -1.71
N ARG A 147 19.33 59.39 -0.73
CA ARG A 147 19.93 60.13 0.38
C ARG A 147 21.35 60.63 0.09
N ASP A 148 22.04 60.04 -0.89
CA ASP A 148 23.42 60.37 -1.24
C ASP A 148 23.50 61.67 -2.07
N GLY A 149 23.60 62.80 -1.38
CA GLY A 149 23.74 64.14 -2.00
C GLY A 149 25.09 64.41 -2.67
N ARG A 150 26.03 63.46 -2.68
CA ARG A 150 27.38 63.65 -3.27
C ARG A 150 27.43 63.36 -4.77
N LYS A 151 26.42 62.67 -5.31
CA LYS A 151 26.36 62.30 -6.73
C LYS A 151 25.71 63.41 -7.56
N GLY A 152 26.22 63.60 -8.78
CA GLY A 152 25.64 64.54 -9.73
C GLY A 152 24.19 64.16 -10.08
N ARG A 153 23.33 65.17 -10.28
CA ARG A 153 21.88 65.02 -10.51
C ARG A 153 21.52 64.00 -11.61
N HIS A 154 22.31 63.98 -12.69
CA HIS A 154 22.14 63.05 -13.81
C HIS A 154 22.52 61.60 -13.45
N GLN A 155 23.56 61.41 -12.62
CA GLN A 155 24.01 60.08 -12.18
C GLN A 155 23.04 59.45 -11.18
N VAL A 156 22.48 60.27 -10.27
CA VAL A 156 21.41 59.83 -9.35
C VAL A 156 20.18 59.40 -10.12
N PHE A 157 19.72 60.21 -11.08
CA PHE A 157 18.54 59.91 -11.91
C PHE A 157 18.66 58.57 -12.65
N ASN A 158 19.78 58.33 -13.33
CA ASN A 158 20.02 57.07 -14.05
C ASN A 158 20.06 55.85 -13.10
N SER A 159 20.62 56.03 -11.90
CA SER A 159 20.70 54.97 -10.89
C SER A 159 19.33 54.65 -10.28
N VAL A 160 18.53 55.69 -10.00
CA VAL A 160 17.14 55.57 -9.51
C VAL A 160 16.28 54.80 -10.51
N LEU A 161 16.27 55.22 -11.78
CA LEU A 161 15.51 54.55 -12.84
C LEU A 161 15.91 53.08 -13.04
N LYS A 162 17.17 52.74 -12.76
CA LYS A 162 17.65 51.35 -12.80
C LYS A 162 17.08 50.55 -11.63
N HIS A 163 17.20 51.06 -10.40
CA HIS A 163 16.68 50.40 -9.22
C HIS A 163 15.15 50.24 -9.25
N GLU A 164 14.41 51.24 -9.75
CA GLU A 164 12.96 51.16 -9.92
C GLU A 164 12.54 50.05 -10.89
N ARG A 165 13.25 49.91 -12.03
CA ARG A 165 12.99 48.81 -12.97
C ARG A 165 13.27 47.43 -12.36
N GLU A 166 14.36 47.30 -11.62
CA GLU A 166 14.70 46.05 -10.91
C GLU A 166 13.67 45.71 -9.83
N ILE A 167 13.17 46.70 -9.08
CA ILE A 167 12.09 46.54 -8.08
C ILE A 167 10.81 46.06 -8.77
N ALA A 168 10.36 46.73 -9.83
CA ALA A 168 9.15 46.35 -10.55
C ALA A 168 9.24 44.94 -11.17
N GLN A 169 10.44 44.50 -11.57
CA GLN A 169 10.65 43.13 -12.03
C GLN A 169 10.55 42.12 -10.89
N LEU A 170 11.16 42.41 -9.73
CA LEU A 170 11.12 41.55 -8.56
C LEU A 170 9.71 41.45 -7.97
N GLU A 171 8.94 42.54 -7.97
CA GLU A 171 7.53 42.54 -7.54
C GLU A 171 6.66 41.64 -8.41
N ARG A 172 6.79 41.73 -9.74
CA ARG A 172 6.10 40.81 -10.66
C ARG A 172 6.49 39.35 -10.41
N LYS A 173 7.76 39.09 -10.14
CA LYS A 173 8.23 37.73 -9.84
C LYS A 173 7.69 37.23 -8.49
N CYS A 174 7.65 38.07 -7.46
CA CYS A 174 7.01 37.75 -6.18
C CYS A 174 5.53 37.40 -6.36
N ALA A 175 4.79 38.21 -7.13
CA ALA A 175 3.39 37.94 -7.43
C ALA A 175 3.20 36.58 -8.12
N ASN A 176 3.99 36.31 -9.17
CA ASN A 176 3.89 35.05 -9.89
C ASN A 176 4.22 33.82 -9.04
N GLU A 177 5.29 33.87 -8.23
CA GLU A 177 5.61 32.78 -7.30
C GLU A 177 4.53 32.63 -6.21
N GLY A 178 3.96 33.74 -5.76
CA GLY A 178 2.84 33.76 -4.81
C GLY A 178 1.58 33.09 -5.37
N ASP A 179 1.22 33.38 -6.62
CA ASP A 179 0.06 32.77 -7.29
C ASP A 179 0.24 31.26 -7.46
N HIS A 180 1.43 30.81 -7.85
CA HIS A 180 1.77 29.40 -7.95
C HIS A 180 1.68 28.70 -6.58
N LEU A 181 2.23 29.34 -5.54
CA LEU A 181 2.18 28.81 -4.18
C LEU A 181 0.73 28.72 -3.67
N ALA A 182 -0.11 29.72 -3.95
CA ALA A 182 -1.53 29.71 -3.61
C ALA A 182 -2.29 28.59 -4.32
N PHE A 183 -1.98 28.31 -5.58
CA PHE A 183 -2.50 27.15 -6.30
C PHE A 183 -2.12 25.83 -5.63
N LEU A 184 -0.83 25.62 -5.35
CA LEU A 184 -0.37 24.38 -4.71
C LEU A 184 -0.96 24.19 -3.32
N ASN A 185 -1.12 25.27 -2.54
CA ASN A 185 -1.78 25.22 -1.23
C ASN A 185 -3.28 24.88 -1.32
N ARG A 186 -3.98 25.31 -2.37
CA ARG A 186 -5.36 24.86 -2.63
C ARG A 186 -5.42 23.36 -2.90
N VAL A 187 -4.51 22.86 -3.73
CA VAL A 187 -4.39 21.43 -4.03
C VAL A 187 -4.08 20.62 -2.76
N ARG A 188 -3.15 21.09 -1.92
CA ARG A 188 -2.85 20.49 -0.61
C ARG A 188 -4.07 20.46 0.31
N ARG A 189 -4.88 21.52 0.33
CA ARG A 189 -6.09 21.57 1.16
C ARG A 189 -7.11 20.51 0.73
N VAL A 190 -7.41 20.42 -0.56
CA VAL A 190 -8.36 19.42 -1.07
C VAL A 190 -7.91 18.00 -0.71
N PHE A 191 -6.61 17.72 -0.86
CA PHE A 191 -6.03 16.45 -0.43
C PHE A 191 -6.26 16.16 1.07
N TRP A 192 -5.99 17.13 1.93
CA TRP A 192 -6.23 16.98 3.37
C TRP A 192 -7.72 16.89 3.72
N ASP A 193 -8.61 17.53 2.97
CA ASP A 193 -10.06 17.38 3.17
C ASP A 193 -10.50 15.93 2.86
N ASP A 194 -9.95 15.33 1.81
CA ASP A 194 -10.18 13.91 1.46
C ASP A 194 -9.65 12.95 2.55
N LEU A 195 -8.46 13.24 3.10
CA LEU A 195 -7.88 12.48 4.21
C LEU A 195 -8.68 12.67 5.52
N ASN A 196 -9.11 13.89 5.84
CA ASN A 196 -9.94 14.14 7.01
C ASN A 196 -11.26 13.37 6.92
N ALA A 197 -11.83 13.20 5.73
CA ALA A 197 -13.03 12.41 5.51
C ALA A 197 -12.86 10.90 5.82
N ILE A 198 -11.63 10.38 5.86
CA ILE A 198 -11.31 9.03 6.34
C ILE A 198 -10.84 8.97 7.79
N GLY A 199 -10.81 10.10 8.49
CA GLY A 199 -10.31 10.18 9.85
C GLY A 199 -8.78 10.13 9.92
N VAL A 200 -8.09 10.52 8.84
CA VAL A 200 -6.65 10.79 8.85
C VAL A 200 -6.46 12.30 8.94
N HIS A 201 -5.91 12.75 10.06
CA HIS A 201 -5.69 14.14 10.38
C HIS A 201 -4.23 14.55 10.15
N GLU A 202 -3.98 15.85 9.96
CA GLU A 202 -2.61 16.38 9.80
C GLU A 202 -1.75 16.14 11.05
N GLU A 203 -2.40 15.99 12.21
CA GLU A 203 -1.79 15.66 13.50
C GLU A 203 -1.35 14.19 13.59
N ASP A 204 -1.93 13.29 12.78
CA ASP A 204 -1.54 11.87 12.75
C ASP A 204 -0.18 11.64 12.06
N ASP A 205 0.36 12.66 11.39
CA ASP A 205 1.71 12.66 10.78
C ASP A 205 2.81 13.06 11.78
N GLU A 206 2.46 13.41 13.03
CA GLU A 206 3.44 13.44 14.11
C GLU A 206 3.89 12.01 14.39
N ALA A 207 5.20 11.76 14.23
CA ALA A 207 5.82 10.46 14.49
C ALA A 207 5.20 9.82 15.73
N ASP A 208 4.49 8.71 15.51
CA ASP A 208 3.59 8.00 16.42
C ASP A 208 4.33 7.31 17.58
N GLY A 209 5.52 7.83 17.94
CA GLY A 209 6.45 7.23 18.88
C GLY A 209 6.94 5.86 18.41
N PHE A 210 6.63 5.45 17.17
CA PHE A 210 7.02 4.15 16.65
C PHE A 210 8.54 4.16 16.46
N PRO A 211 9.28 3.25 17.14
CA PRO A 211 10.71 3.15 16.95
C PRO A 211 11.02 2.91 15.48
N ASP A 212 12.05 3.60 14.96
CA ASP A 212 12.56 3.33 13.62
C ASP A 212 12.75 1.81 13.45
N PHE A 213 12.20 1.22 12.39
CA PHE A 213 12.30 -0.21 12.11
C PHE A 213 13.77 -0.69 12.12
N VAL A 214 14.71 0.22 11.84
CA VAL A 214 16.15 -0.03 11.92
C VAL A 214 16.61 -0.39 13.34
N SER A 215 16.01 0.15 14.41
CA SER A 215 16.40 -0.17 15.78
C SER A 215 15.95 -1.55 16.26
N HIS A 216 15.01 -2.20 15.57
CA HIS A 216 14.46 -3.50 15.97
C HIS A 216 15.28 -4.70 15.50
N TYR A 217 16.19 -4.52 14.53
CA TYR A 217 17.02 -5.58 13.96
C TYR A 217 18.52 -5.42 14.26
N VAL A 218 18.92 -4.47 15.12
CA VAL A 218 20.27 -4.46 15.67
C VAL A 218 20.36 -5.57 16.71
N THR A 219 20.66 -6.77 16.24
CA THR A 219 21.14 -7.87 17.09
C THR A 219 22.48 -7.45 17.70
N GLU A 220 22.55 -7.44 19.03
CA GLU A 220 23.81 -7.42 19.79
C GLU A 220 24.74 -8.56 19.37
#